data_AF-A0A833SZQ0-F1
#
_entry.id   AF-A0A833SZQ0-F1
#
_cell.length_a   1.000
_cell.length_b   1.000
_cell.length_c   1.000
_cell.angle_alpha   90.00
_cell.angle_beta   90.00
_cell.angle_gamma   90.00
#
_symmetry.space_group_name_H-M   'P 1'
#
loop_
_entity.id
_entity.type
_entity.pdbx_description
1 polymer ?
#
loop_
_entity_poly.entity_id
_entity_poly.type
_entity_poly.pdbx_seq_one_letter_code
_entity_poly.pdbx_strand_id
1 'polypeptide(L)'
;MEWVSYALETNKQTGSQSFVNQIHLLFATSDVNGDAILTLPELQRGLISIFTDHLEPVNTPSKPESAWEEVKSVETRHQAQFSTISSLATDLVKEIMGELDANDTRRIEWYEFRQHLEYLDRRVMEIKTYIQTHVLG
;
A
#
# COMPACT_ATOMS: atom_id res chain seq x y z
N MET A 1 -11.29 -7.71 -24.95
CA MET A 1 -11.09 -6.55 -24.05
C MET A 1 -12.26 -6.47 -23.08
N GLU A 2 -12.38 -7.42 -22.15
CA GLU A 2 -13.49 -7.48 -21.17
C GLU A 2 -13.03 -7.30 -19.72
N TRP A 3 -11.72 -7.22 -19.48
CA TRP A 3 -11.12 -7.14 -18.14
C TRP A 3 -11.30 -5.78 -17.44
N VAL A 4 -11.60 -4.73 -18.19
CA VAL A 4 -11.74 -3.36 -17.64
C VAL A 4 -13.13 -3.12 -17.04
N SER A 5 -14.13 -3.94 -17.39
CA SER A 5 -15.52 -3.67 -17.04
C SER A 5 -15.93 -4.18 -15.65
N TYR A 6 -15.17 -5.12 -15.05
CA TYR A 6 -15.53 -5.72 -13.76
C TYR A 6 -14.91 -5.01 -12.55
N ALA A 7 -13.91 -4.15 -12.76
CA ALA A 7 -13.12 -3.51 -11.68
C ALA A 7 -13.59 -2.07 -11.34
N LEU A 8 -14.79 -1.68 -11.75
CA LEU A 8 -15.28 -0.29 -11.60
C LEU A 8 -16.70 -0.20 -11.02
N GLU A 9 -17.08 -1.13 -10.14
CA GLU A 9 -18.24 -0.85 -9.27
C GLU A 9 -17.81 0.14 -8.18
N THR A 10 -18.07 1.42 -8.40
CA THR A 10 -18.00 2.45 -7.36
C THR A 10 -19.15 2.25 -6.39
N ASN A 11 -18.87 2.26 -5.08
CA ASN A 11 -19.94 2.22 -4.08
C ASN A 11 -20.70 3.54 -4.14
N LYS A 12 -21.92 3.51 -4.71
CA LYS A 12 -22.76 4.69 -4.95
C LYS A 12 -23.18 5.42 -3.67
N GLN A 13 -22.96 4.87 -2.48
CA GLN A 13 -23.31 5.50 -1.21
C GLN A 13 -22.19 6.40 -0.66
N THR A 14 -20.93 6.16 -1.02
CA THR A 14 -19.78 6.88 -0.43
C THR A 14 -18.90 7.59 -1.46
N GLY A 15 -19.07 7.34 -2.76
CA GLY A 15 -18.21 7.90 -3.81
C GLY A 15 -16.77 7.35 -3.80
N SER A 16 -16.48 6.40 -2.91
CA SER A 16 -15.23 5.66 -2.87
C SER A 16 -15.31 4.47 -3.83
N GLN A 17 -14.22 4.15 -4.55
CA GLN A 17 -14.12 2.90 -5.31
C GLN A 17 -14.48 1.74 -4.38
N SER A 18 -15.31 0.78 -4.82
CA SER A 18 -15.59 -0.37 -3.96
C SER A 18 -14.28 -1.03 -3.55
N PHE A 19 -14.25 -1.51 -2.33
CA PHE A 19 -13.04 -2.00 -1.69
C PHE A 19 -12.38 -3.15 -2.48
N VAL A 20 -13.19 -3.99 -3.13
CA VAL A 20 -12.75 -5.00 -4.11
C VAL A 20 -11.90 -4.38 -5.22
N ASN A 21 -12.28 -3.19 -5.71
CA ASN A 21 -11.48 -2.46 -6.68
C ASN A 21 -10.16 -1.97 -6.08
N GLN A 22 -10.09 -1.59 -4.80
CA GLN A 22 -8.83 -1.14 -4.18
C GLN A 22 -7.82 -2.28 -4.04
N ILE A 23 -8.26 -3.49 -3.66
CA ILE A 23 -7.41 -4.67 -3.58
C ILE A 23 -7.07 -5.23 -4.98
N HIS A 24 -8.02 -5.18 -5.93
CA HIS A 24 -7.71 -5.48 -7.33
C HIS A 24 -6.71 -4.49 -7.92
N LEU A 25 -6.83 -3.21 -7.57
CA LEU A 25 -5.85 -2.18 -7.95
C LEU A 25 -4.51 -2.42 -7.28
N LEU A 26 -4.46 -2.89 -6.03
CA LEU A 26 -3.20 -3.29 -5.41
C LEU A 26 -2.50 -4.35 -6.27
N PHE A 27 -3.20 -5.40 -6.71
CA PHE A 27 -2.58 -6.41 -7.58
C PHE A 27 -2.14 -5.80 -8.92
N ALA A 28 -3.05 -5.11 -9.61
CA ALA A 28 -2.79 -4.55 -10.93
C ALA A 28 -1.70 -3.45 -10.95
N THR A 29 -1.52 -2.73 -9.84
CA THR A 29 -0.50 -1.67 -9.71
C THR A 29 0.83 -2.20 -9.18
N SER A 30 0.81 -3.34 -8.48
CA SER A 30 2.01 -4.01 -7.98
C SER A 30 2.67 -4.90 -9.02
N ASP A 31 1.90 -5.51 -9.92
CA ASP A 31 2.41 -6.27 -11.08
C ASP A 31 3.01 -5.30 -12.12
N VAL A 32 4.24 -4.86 -11.88
CA VAL A 32 4.93 -3.87 -12.72
C VAL A 32 5.31 -4.45 -14.08
N ASN A 33 5.56 -5.76 -14.13
CA ASN A 33 6.06 -6.43 -15.31
C ASN A 33 4.92 -6.96 -16.22
N GLY A 34 3.71 -7.11 -15.68
CA GLY A 34 2.50 -7.50 -16.39
C GLY A 34 2.36 -9.01 -16.64
N ASP A 35 3.08 -9.85 -15.88
CA ASP A 35 3.04 -11.31 -16.00
C ASP A 35 1.89 -11.96 -15.20
N ALA A 36 1.05 -11.15 -14.56
CA ALA A 36 -0.04 -11.57 -13.70
C ALA A 36 0.41 -12.41 -12.50
N ILE A 37 1.65 -12.21 -12.04
CA ILE A 37 2.24 -12.82 -10.86
C ILE A 37 2.79 -11.71 -9.97
N LEU A 38 2.47 -11.75 -8.68
CA LEU A 38 3.12 -10.85 -7.72
C LEU A 38 4.32 -11.54 -7.09
N THR A 39 5.51 -11.01 -7.39
CA THR A 39 6.72 -11.34 -6.65
C THR A 39 6.78 -10.58 -5.32
N LEU A 40 7.63 -11.05 -4.39
CA LEU A 40 7.86 -10.36 -3.12
C LEU A 40 8.23 -8.87 -3.29
N PRO A 41 9.17 -8.48 -4.18
CA PRO A 41 9.51 -7.07 -4.39
C PRO A 41 8.34 -6.23 -4.95
N GLU A 42 7.52 -6.82 -5.81
CA GLU A 42 6.35 -6.17 -6.41
C GLU A 42 5.28 -5.89 -5.37
N LEU A 43 4.92 -6.90 -4.57
CA LEU A 43 3.96 -6.74 -3.47
C LEU A 43 4.48 -5.73 -2.44
N GLN A 44 5.76 -5.78 -2.09
CA GLN A 44 6.38 -4.83 -1.17
C GLN A 44 6.29 -3.40 -1.67
N ARG A 45 6.62 -3.18 -2.95
CA ARG A 45 6.53 -1.85 -3.56
C ARG A 45 5.09 -1.33 -3.58
N GLY A 46 4.13 -2.17 -3.92
CA GLY A 46 2.71 -1.83 -3.91
C GLY A 46 2.21 -1.40 -2.54
N LEU A 47 2.48 -2.20 -1.51
CA LEU A 47 2.05 -1.90 -0.15
C LEU A 47 2.71 -0.63 0.42
N ILE A 48 4.02 -0.44 0.17
CA ILE A 48 4.70 0.82 0.54
C ILE A 48 3.99 1.99 -0.14
N SER A 49 3.73 1.92 -1.45
CA SER A 49 3.06 2.99 -2.18
C SER A 49 1.70 3.34 -1.55
N ILE A 50 0.87 2.35 -1.26
CA ILE A 50 -0.45 2.56 -0.63
C ILE A 50 -0.33 3.23 0.74
N PHE A 51 0.61 2.79 1.57
CA PHE A 51 0.75 3.31 2.92
C PHE A 51 1.40 4.69 2.97
N THR A 52 2.25 5.01 1.99
CA THR A 52 2.93 6.31 1.89
C THR A 52 2.12 7.40 1.20
N ASP A 53 1.03 7.05 0.50
CA ASP A 53 0.13 8.00 -0.17
C ASP A 53 -0.49 9.03 0.80
N HIS A 54 -0.45 8.75 2.11
CA HIS A 54 -0.95 9.61 3.18
C HIS A 54 0.14 10.42 3.90
N LEU A 55 1.40 10.33 3.47
CA LEU A 55 2.46 11.18 4.00
C LEU A 55 2.27 12.62 3.49
N GLU A 56 2.43 13.61 4.37
CA GLU A 56 2.27 15.02 3.99
C GLU A 56 3.31 15.41 2.92
N PRO A 57 2.95 16.16 1.89
CA PRO A 57 3.98 16.68 0.98
C PRO A 57 4.91 17.62 1.77
N VAL A 58 6.22 17.36 1.70
CA VAL A 58 7.24 18.27 2.25
C VAL A 58 7.20 19.56 1.44
N ASN A 59 6.46 20.56 1.93
CA ASN A 59 6.37 21.86 1.28
C ASN A 59 7.66 22.65 1.50
N THR A 60 8.18 23.25 0.43
CA THR A 60 9.29 24.20 0.50
C THR A 60 8.79 25.52 1.12
N PRO A 61 9.39 25.98 2.22
CA PRO A 61 8.92 27.17 2.92
C PRO A 61 9.25 28.44 2.14
N SER A 62 8.34 29.40 2.20
CA SER A 62 8.41 30.64 1.42
C SER A 62 9.28 31.74 2.04
N LYS A 63 9.89 31.53 3.22
CA LYS A 63 10.74 32.52 3.93
C LYS A 63 11.98 31.87 4.53
N PRO A 64 13.21 32.40 4.40
CA PRO A 64 14.42 31.59 4.55
C PRO A 64 14.90 31.35 6.00
N GLU A 65 14.79 32.30 6.93
CA GLU A 65 15.64 32.27 8.13
C GLU A 65 15.17 31.34 9.26
N SER A 66 13.86 31.19 9.49
CA SER A 66 13.29 30.18 10.41
C SER A 66 12.90 28.86 9.71
N ALA A 67 12.87 28.90 8.39
CA ALA A 67 12.44 27.80 7.53
C ALA A 67 13.39 26.62 7.49
N TRP A 68 14.70 26.86 7.58
CA TRP A 68 15.68 25.79 7.42
C TRP A 68 15.61 24.78 8.56
N GLU A 69 15.36 25.25 9.79
CA GLU A 69 15.17 24.37 10.95
C GLU A 69 13.82 23.65 10.90
N GLU A 70 12.75 24.35 10.49
CA GLU A 70 11.43 23.74 10.28
C GLU A 70 11.46 22.67 9.19
N VAL A 71 12.06 22.94 8.03
CA VAL A 71 12.22 21.97 6.93
C VAL A 71 13.00 20.76 7.36
N LYS A 72 14.12 20.96 8.05
CA LYS A 72 14.94 19.85 8.52
C LYS A 72 14.19 18.99 9.53
N SER A 73 13.38 19.61 10.40
CA SER A 73 12.53 18.88 11.36
C SER A 73 11.44 18.08 10.66
N VAL A 74 10.80 18.65 9.64
CA VAL A 74 9.77 17.99 8.81
C VAL A 74 10.38 16.85 8.01
N GLU A 75 11.53 17.06 7.37
CA GLU A 75 12.24 16.03 6.60
C GLU A 75 12.68 14.87 7.50
N THR A 76 13.19 15.15 8.70
CA THR A 76 13.56 14.12 9.67
C THR A 76 12.33 13.33 10.14
N ARG A 77 11.21 14.02 10.43
CA ARG A 77 9.93 13.36 10.78
C ARG A 77 9.45 12.48 9.63
N HIS A 78 9.50 12.99 8.40
CA HIS A 78 9.13 12.26 7.19
C HIS A 78 9.95 10.99 7.00
N GLN A 79 11.27 11.10 7.17
CA GLN A 79 12.17 9.98 7.04
C GLN A 79 11.89 8.90 8.11
N ALA A 80 11.61 9.31 9.35
CA ALA A 80 11.25 8.40 10.43
C ALA A 80 9.90 7.69 10.17
N GLN A 81 8.89 8.44 9.70
CA GLN A 81 7.58 7.90 9.33
C GLN A 81 7.70 6.92 8.15
N PHE A 82 8.43 7.30 7.10
CA PHE A 82 8.66 6.44 5.94
C PHE A 82 9.40 5.14 6.32
N SER A 83 10.43 5.24 7.17
CA SER A 83 11.16 4.06 7.67
C SER A 83 10.23 3.11 8.43
N THR A 84 9.39 3.64 9.31
CA THR A 84 8.41 2.86 10.08
C THR A 84 7.39 2.20 9.16
N ILE A 85 6.82 2.95 8.21
CA ILE A 85 5.87 2.42 7.21
C ILE A 85 6.52 1.32 6.36
N SER A 86 7.76 1.53 5.92
CA SER A 86 8.49 0.54 5.12
C SER A 86 8.73 -0.76 5.88
N SER A 87 9.03 -0.68 7.18
CA SER A 87 9.15 -1.87 8.04
C SER A 87 7.82 -2.60 8.18
N LEU A 88 6.73 -1.87 8.48
CA LEU A 88 5.39 -2.45 8.60
C LEU A 88 4.94 -3.12 7.30
N ALA A 89 5.18 -2.48 6.15
CA ALA A 89 4.91 -3.06 4.85
C ALA A 89 5.73 -4.34 4.62
N THR A 90 7.02 -4.33 4.97
CA THR A 90 7.90 -5.50 4.83
C THR A 90 7.41 -6.69 5.66
N ASP A 91 6.95 -6.45 6.88
CA ASP A 91 6.44 -7.52 7.73
C ASP A 91 5.08 -8.03 7.24
N LEU A 92 4.20 -7.14 6.76
CA LEU A 92 2.95 -7.52 6.11
C LEU A 92 3.17 -8.34 4.83
N VAL A 93 4.17 -8.01 4.02
CA VAL A 93 4.53 -8.80 2.82
C VAL A 93 4.89 -10.23 3.20
N LYS A 94 5.72 -10.43 4.24
CA LYS A 94 6.10 -11.78 4.68
C LYS A 94 4.89 -12.57 5.16
N GLU A 95 3.99 -11.92 5.88
CA GLU A 95 2.74 -12.51 6.35
C GLU A 95 1.82 -12.90 5.19
N ILE A 96 1.60 -12.00 4.22
CA ILE A 96 0.79 -12.27 3.04
C ILE A 96 1.41 -13.38 2.20
N MET A 97 2.73 -13.37 1.99
CA MET A 97 3.41 -14.43 1.26
C MET A 97 3.23 -15.77 1.97
N GLY A 98 3.42 -15.83 3.29
CA GLY A 98 3.22 -17.07 4.05
C GLY A 98 1.78 -17.62 4.02
N GLU A 99 0.78 -16.76 3.85
CA GLU A 99 -0.63 -17.17 3.79
C GLU A 99 -1.09 -17.55 2.36
N LEU A 100 -0.65 -16.80 1.35
CA LEU A 100 -1.13 -16.95 -0.03
C LEU A 100 -0.26 -17.87 -0.88
N ASP A 101 1.04 -17.98 -0.59
CA ASP A 101 1.99 -18.83 -1.30
C ASP A 101 1.90 -20.28 -0.81
N ALA A 102 0.74 -20.91 -1.02
CA ALA A 102 0.43 -22.25 -0.54
C ALA A 102 1.40 -23.33 -1.06
N ASN A 103 2.16 -23.03 -2.11
CA ASN A 103 3.11 -23.92 -2.78
C ASN A 103 4.59 -23.52 -2.58
N ASP A 104 4.89 -22.50 -1.75
CA ASP A 104 6.24 -21.98 -1.44
C ASP A 104 7.06 -21.63 -2.71
N THR A 105 6.40 -21.08 -3.72
CA THR A 105 7.02 -20.64 -4.97
C THR A 105 7.59 -19.22 -4.88
N ARG A 106 7.32 -18.51 -3.80
CA ARG A 106 7.61 -17.09 -3.54
C ARG A 106 6.97 -16.16 -4.56
N ARG A 107 5.84 -16.61 -5.10
CA ARG A 107 5.06 -15.96 -6.15
C ARG A 107 3.60 -16.10 -5.77
N ILE A 108 2.84 -15.04 -5.94
CA ILE A 108 1.40 -15.07 -5.72
C ILE A 108 0.74 -14.90 -7.07
N GLU A 109 0.14 -15.98 -7.58
CA GLU A 109 -0.67 -15.92 -8.79
C GLU A 109 -1.98 -15.18 -8.50
N TRP A 110 -2.58 -14.61 -9.56
CA TRP A 110 -3.91 -13.98 -9.44
C TRP A 110 -4.97 -14.89 -8.83
N TYR A 111 -4.92 -16.19 -9.15
CA TYR A 111 -5.84 -17.19 -8.61
C TYR A 111 -5.69 -17.36 -7.08
N GLU A 112 -4.46 -17.36 -6.56
CA GLU A 112 -4.20 -17.45 -5.12
C GLU A 112 -4.64 -16.14 -4.44
N PHE A 113 -4.28 -15.00 -5.04
CA PHE A 113 -4.65 -13.68 -4.54
C PHE A 113 -6.17 -13.50 -4.39
N ARG A 114 -6.96 -13.91 -5.40
CA ARG A 114 -8.43 -13.77 -5.37
C ARG A 114 -9.11 -14.67 -4.34
N GLN A 115 -8.47 -15.75 -3.89
CA GLN A 115 -9.05 -16.66 -2.89
C GLN A 115 -8.96 -16.08 -1.48
N HIS A 116 -8.02 -15.15 -1.26
CA HIS A 116 -7.73 -14.58 0.05
C HIS A 116 -8.11 -13.09 0.15
N LEU A 117 -9.05 -12.59 -0.69
CA LEU A 117 -9.42 -11.18 -0.71
C LEU A 117 -9.90 -10.63 0.65
N GLU A 118 -10.71 -11.39 1.39
CA GLU A 118 -11.18 -10.98 2.72
C GLU A 118 -10.06 -10.91 3.75
N TYR A 119 -9.09 -11.82 3.66
CA TYR A 119 -7.92 -11.80 4.52
C TYR A 119 -7.02 -10.60 4.20
N LEU A 120 -6.72 -10.38 2.92
CA LEU A 120 -5.93 -9.25 2.43
C LEU A 120 -6.57 -7.93 2.85
N ASP A 121 -7.90 -7.82 2.73
CA ASP A 121 -8.66 -6.66 3.18
C ASP A 121 -8.37 -6.33 4.63
N ARG A 122 -8.71 -7.27 5.51
CA ARG A 122 -8.62 -7.10 6.94
C ARG A 122 -7.21 -6.69 7.35
N ARG A 123 -6.18 -7.37 6.82
CA ARG A 123 -4.78 -7.09 7.19
C ARG A 123 -4.28 -5.76 6.67
N VAL A 124 -4.58 -5.40 5.41
CA VAL A 124 -4.20 -4.09 4.86
C VAL A 124 -4.91 -2.97 5.62
N MET A 125 -6.19 -3.15 5.97
CA MET A 125 -6.95 -2.16 6.73
C MET A 125 -6.43 -2.00 8.16
N GLU A 126 -6.14 -3.11 8.86
CA GLU A 126 -5.55 -3.08 10.21
C GLU A 126 -4.22 -2.30 10.24
N ILE A 127 -3.33 -2.55 9.28
CA ILE A 127 -2.04 -1.83 9.17
C ILE A 127 -2.26 -0.36 8.80
N LYS A 128 -3.18 -0.07 7.87
CA LYS A 128 -3.52 1.31 7.49
C LYS A 128 -4.03 2.11 8.70
N THR A 129 -4.97 1.55 9.46
CA THR A 129 -5.50 2.17 10.68
C THR A 129 -4.40 2.36 11.73
N TYR A 130 -3.50 1.38 11.89
CA TYR A 130 -2.36 1.51 12.79
C TYR A 130 -1.45 2.67 12.40
N ILE A 131 -1.07 2.79 11.11
CA ILE A 131 -0.23 3.87 10.59
C ILE A 131 -0.89 5.22 10.83
N GLN A 132 -2.18 5.36 10.51
CA GLN A 132 -2.93 6.60 10.72
C GLN A 132 -2.96 7.02 12.19
N THR A 133 -3.11 6.06 13.11
CA THR A 133 -3.29 6.34 14.54
C THR A 133 -1.97 6.56 15.29
N HIS A 134 -0.90 5.86 14.91
CA HIS A 134 0.34 5.79 15.71
C HIS A 134 1.59 6.29 15.00
N VAL A 135 1.57 6.44 13.66
CA VAL A 135 2.73 6.89 12.88
C VAL A 135 2.50 8.30 12.33
N LEU A 136 1.28 8.59 11.87
CA LEU A 136 0.91 9.87 11.28
C LEU A 136 0.26 10.84 12.27
N GLY A 137 -0.48 10.33 13.26
CA GLY A 137 -1.05 11.11 14.37
C GLY A 137 0.02 11.78 15.23
#